data_AF-A0A9D6N4M9-F1
#
_entry.id   AF-A0A9D6N4M9-F1
#
_cell.length_a   1.000
_cell.length_b   1.000
_cell.length_c   1.000
_cell.angle_alpha   90.00
_cell.angle_beta   90.00
_cell.angle_gamma   90.00
#
_symmetry.space_group_name_H-M   'P 1'
#
loop_
_entity.id
_entity.type
_entity.pdbx_description
1 polymer ?
#
loop_
_entity_poly.entity_id
_entity_poly.type
_entity_poly.pdbx_seq_one_letter_code
_entity_poly.pdbx_strand_id
1 'polypeptide(L)'
;MSRRGLTLLEIMIALGITSFTLLTMIGVYASGLHLMARSKGITTGTELGREVLEMAREQGFTSVPAEEVTYDGRVPDPGHAFLGFPPEPYPAATVDGKTYPMVVKVSPVSDQLKSITVQVYYDGGSKVTLQTLLKP
;
A
#
# COMPACT_ATOMS: atom_id res chain seq x y z
N MET A 1 28.13 23.30 -56.04
CA MET A 1 27.51 22.81 -54.79
C MET A 1 26.38 21.86 -55.15
N SER A 2 26.64 20.55 -55.16
CA SER A 2 25.60 19.55 -55.44
C SER A 2 24.71 19.39 -54.21
N ARG A 3 23.45 19.86 -54.29
CA ARG A 3 22.42 19.56 -53.30
C ARG A 3 22.01 18.09 -53.49
N ARG A 4 22.65 17.18 -52.75
CA ARG A 4 22.19 15.79 -52.65
C ARG A 4 20.89 15.78 -51.82
N GLY A 5 19.76 15.52 -52.48
CA GLY A 5 18.49 15.33 -51.80
C GLY A 5 18.48 14.02 -51.01
N LEU A 6 17.72 13.99 -49.91
CA LEU A 6 17.45 12.78 -49.13
C LEU A 6 16.84 11.70 -50.04
N THR A 7 17.34 10.47 -49.96
CA THR A 7 16.75 9.37 -50.72
C THR A 7 15.43 8.94 -50.06
N LEU A 8 14.46 8.43 -50.84
CA LEU A 8 13.19 7.92 -50.30
C LEU A 8 13.40 6.87 -49.19
N LEU A 9 14.42 6.02 -49.37
CA LEU A 9 14.80 5.01 -48.39
C LEU A 9 15.23 5.63 -47.05
N GLU A 10 16.00 6.71 -47.10
CA GLU A 10 16.49 7.41 -45.90
C GLU A 10 15.34 8.06 -45.13
N ILE A 11 14.35 8.62 -45.83
CA ILE A 11 13.12 9.15 -45.22
C ILE A 11 12.31 8.03 -44.56
N MET A 12 12.17 6.89 -45.23
CA MET A 12 11.45 5.74 -44.66
C MET A 12 12.14 5.19 -43.40
N ILE A 13 13.47 5.09 -43.41
CA ILE A 13 14.23 4.66 -42.23
C ILE A 13 14.08 5.67 -41.08
N ALA A 14 14.22 6.97 -41.37
CA ALA A 14 14.04 8.01 -40.37
C ALA A 14 12.65 7.94 -39.73
N LEU A 15 11.59 7.81 -40.53
CA LEU A 15 10.22 7.65 -40.05
C LEU A 15 10.04 6.37 -39.21
N GLY A 16 10.67 5.27 -39.62
CA GLY A 16 10.65 4.01 -38.86
C GLY A 16 11.28 4.17 -37.49
N ILE A 17 12.46 4.78 -37.41
CA ILE A 17 13.16 5.06 -36.15
C ILE A 17 12.31 5.97 -35.27
N THR A 18 11.79 7.07 -35.81
CA THR A 18 10.94 8.00 -35.04
C THR A 18 9.70 7.31 -34.47
N SER A 19 9.01 6.50 -35.29
CA SER A 19 7.82 5.77 -34.85
C SER A 19 8.15 4.77 -33.73
N PHE A 20 9.25 4.04 -33.88
CA PHE A 20 9.72 3.10 -32.87
C PHE A 20 10.10 3.79 -31.56
N THR A 21 10.77 4.94 -31.64
CA THR A 21 11.12 5.76 -30.45
C THR A 21 9.86 6.23 -29.72
N LEU A 22 8.85 6.70 -30.45
CA LEU A 22 7.60 7.15 -29.85
C LEU A 22 6.87 6.00 -29.12
N LEU A 23 6.78 4.82 -29.75
CA LEU A 23 6.18 3.64 -29.12
C LEU A 23 6.93 3.23 -27.85
N THR A 24 8.26 3.24 -27.92
CA THR A 24 9.11 2.92 -26.76
C THR A 24 8.88 3.90 -25.62
N MET A 25 8.80 5.20 -25.93
CA MET A 25 8.57 6.25 -24.93
C MET A 25 7.21 6.10 -24.24
N ILE A 26 6.16 5.76 -24.98
CA ILE A 26 4.84 5.48 -24.42
C ILE A 26 4.90 4.28 -23.46
N GLY A 27 5.60 3.21 -23.85
CA GLY A 27 5.78 2.03 -23.00
C GLY A 27 6.50 2.33 -21.69
N VAL A 28 7.59 3.10 -21.74
CA VAL A 28 8.33 3.55 -20.56
C VAL A 28 7.45 4.40 -19.65
N TYR A 29 6.67 5.32 -20.24
CA TYR A 29 5.79 6.19 -19.47
C TYR A 29 4.70 5.41 -18.73
N ALA A 30 4.03 4.47 -19.41
CA ALA A 30 3.02 3.62 -18.79
C ALA A 30 3.59 2.79 -17.61
N SER A 31 4.80 2.23 -17.78
CA SER A 31 5.50 1.53 -16.70
C SER A 31 5.83 2.45 -15.53
N GLY A 32 6.29 3.68 -15.81
CA GLY A 32 6.57 4.69 -14.80
C GLY A 32 5.34 5.07 -13.97
N LEU A 33 4.18 5.24 -14.62
CA LEU A 33 2.92 5.52 -13.94
C LEU A 33 2.50 4.38 -12.99
N HIS A 34 2.64 3.13 -13.43
CA HIS A 34 2.31 1.97 -12.60
C HIS A 34 3.23 1.89 -11.36
N LEU A 35 4.54 2.12 -11.55
CA LEU A 35 5.50 2.17 -10.44
C LEU A 35 5.19 3.30 -9.46
N MET A 36 4.83 4.48 -9.96
CA MET A 36 4.46 5.62 -9.12
C MET A 36 3.19 5.35 -8.31
N ALA A 37 2.16 4.76 -8.93
CA ALA A 37 0.93 4.36 -8.24
C ALA A 37 1.19 3.32 -7.15
N ARG A 38 2.06 2.33 -7.43
CA ARG A 38 2.48 1.33 -6.45
C ARG A 38 3.25 1.96 -5.30
N SER A 39 4.21 2.84 -5.60
CA SER A 39 4.98 3.56 -4.59
C SER A 39 4.07 4.38 -3.67
N LYS A 40 3.11 5.12 -4.24
CA LYS A 40 2.11 5.87 -3.46
C LYS A 40 1.30 4.94 -2.55
N GLY A 41 0.84 3.80 -3.06
CA GLY A 41 0.11 2.81 -2.26
C GLY A 41 0.93 2.27 -1.07
N ILE A 42 2.23 2.02 -1.27
CA ILE A 42 3.13 1.57 -0.21
C ILE A 42 3.34 2.67 0.84
N THR A 43 3.60 3.91 0.42
CA THR A 43 3.79 5.04 1.34
C THR A 43 2.55 5.27 2.20
N THR A 44 1.39 5.44 1.57
CA THR A 44 0.12 5.66 2.30
C THR A 44 -0.24 4.47 3.18
N GLY A 45 -0.05 3.23 2.70
CA GLY A 45 -0.31 2.04 3.50
C GLY A 45 0.62 1.92 4.71
N THR A 46 1.86 2.37 4.58
CA THR A 46 2.83 2.42 5.68
C THR A 46 2.46 3.49 6.70
N GLU A 47 2.08 4.69 6.25
CA GLU A 47 1.64 5.78 7.13
C GLU A 47 0.41 5.39 7.95
N LEU A 48 -0.62 4.86 7.29
CA LEU A 48 -1.84 4.39 7.94
C LEU A 48 -1.58 3.26 8.93
N GLY A 49 -0.77 2.26 8.53
CA GLY A 49 -0.44 1.16 9.41
C GLY A 49 0.40 1.60 10.62
N ARG A 50 1.29 2.58 10.43
CA ARG A 50 2.08 3.18 11.52
C ARG A 50 1.17 3.92 12.50
N GLU A 51 0.23 4.71 12.00
CA GLU A 51 -0.75 5.44 12.82
C GLU A 51 -1.56 4.49 13.72
N VAL A 52 -2.12 3.41 13.16
CA VAL A 52 -2.84 2.39 13.94
C VAL A 52 -1.95 1.76 15.02
N LEU A 53 -0.70 1.43 14.68
CA LEU A 53 0.25 0.85 15.63
C LEU A 53 0.66 1.83 16.73
N GLU A 54 0.79 3.11 16.41
CA GLU A 54 1.10 4.18 17.38
C GLU A 54 -0.08 4.38 18.34
N MET A 55 -1.30 4.50 17.82
CA MET A 55 -2.50 4.59 18.66
C MET A 55 -2.70 3.34 19.54
N ALA A 56 -2.44 2.15 19.00
CA ALA A 56 -2.49 0.90 19.77
C ALA A 56 -1.45 0.88 20.91
N ARG A 57 -0.27 1.47 20.70
CA ARG A 57 0.74 1.62 21.74
C ARG A 57 0.33 2.65 22.79
N GLU A 58 -0.27 3.76 22.38
CA GLU A 58 -0.76 4.81 23.30
C GLU A 58 -1.92 4.32 24.17
N GLN A 59 -2.79 3.46 23.65
CA GLN A 59 -3.85 2.81 24.43
C GLN A 59 -3.31 1.88 25.54
N GLY A 60 -2.08 1.39 25.40
CA GLY A 60 -1.40 0.58 26.40
C GLY A 60 -1.76 -0.92 26.39
N PHE A 61 -0.97 -1.71 27.12
CA PHE A 61 -1.02 -3.17 27.10
C PHE A 61 -2.37 -3.79 27.49
N THR A 62 -3.08 -3.17 28.43
CA THR A 62 -4.34 -3.68 28.98
C THR A 62 -5.55 -3.47 28.06
N SER A 63 -5.47 -2.46 27.18
CA SER A 63 -6.55 -2.09 26.26
C SER A 63 -6.57 -2.99 25.01
N VAL A 64 -5.45 -3.65 24.72
CA VAL A 64 -5.33 -4.63 23.64
C VAL A 64 -5.77 -6.01 24.14
N PRO A 65 -6.57 -6.78 23.37
CA PRO A 65 -6.99 -8.13 23.73
C PRO A 65 -5.83 -9.01 24.21
N ALA A 66 -6.11 -9.85 25.23
CA ALA A 66 -5.12 -10.81 25.73
C ALA A 66 -5.03 -12.06 24.86
N GLU A 67 -6.11 -12.38 24.16
CA GLU A 67 -6.24 -13.56 23.31
C GLU A 67 -5.77 -13.29 21.88
N GLU A 68 -5.50 -14.36 21.12
CA GLU A 68 -5.27 -14.23 19.69
C GLU A 68 -6.57 -13.86 18.98
N VAL A 69 -6.59 -12.70 18.34
CA VAL A 69 -7.77 -12.19 17.62
C VAL A 69 -7.35 -11.50 16.34
N THR A 70 -8.18 -11.63 15.30
CA THR A 70 -7.98 -10.96 14.02
C THR A 70 -9.21 -10.13 13.68
N TYR A 71 -8.98 -8.85 13.45
CA TYR A 71 -9.95 -7.87 13.02
C TYR A 71 -9.76 -7.63 11.52
N ASP A 72 -10.68 -8.09 10.68
CA ASP A 72 -10.59 -7.94 9.23
C ASP A 72 -11.60 -6.91 8.70
N GLY A 73 -11.13 -5.69 8.41
CA GLY A 73 -11.96 -4.61 7.91
C GLY A 73 -12.47 -4.80 6.48
N ARG A 74 -12.10 -5.90 5.80
CA ARG A 74 -12.60 -6.28 4.47
C ARG A 74 -13.86 -7.14 4.57
N VAL A 75 -14.17 -7.66 5.76
CA VAL A 75 -15.34 -8.50 6.02
C VAL A 75 -16.26 -7.74 6.98
N PRO A 76 -17.58 -7.69 6.72
CA PRO A 76 -18.52 -7.16 7.69
C PRO A 76 -18.61 -8.12 8.89
N ASP A 77 -17.75 -7.92 9.89
CA ASP A 77 -17.81 -8.62 11.16
C ASP A 77 -18.41 -7.68 12.24
N PRO A 78 -19.64 -7.96 12.73
CA PRO A 78 -20.42 -6.99 13.51
C PRO A 78 -19.99 -6.78 14.97
N GLY A 79 -18.95 -7.41 15.51
CA GLY A 79 -18.62 -7.11 16.90
C GLY A 79 -17.49 -7.90 17.53
N HIS A 80 -16.29 -7.33 17.49
CA HIS A 80 -15.20 -7.77 18.37
C HIS A 80 -14.42 -6.59 18.99
N ALA A 81 -14.89 -5.34 18.79
CA ALA A 81 -14.19 -4.15 19.28
C ALA A 81 -14.09 -4.23 20.81
N PHE A 82 -12.88 -4.52 21.31
CA PHE A 82 -12.62 -4.72 22.73
C PHE A 82 -12.02 -3.43 23.26
N LEU A 83 -12.70 -2.76 24.21
CA LEU A 83 -12.19 -1.55 24.86
C LEU A 83 -11.70 -0.44 23.89
N GLY A 84 -12.32 -0.31 22.71
CA GLY A 84 -11.90 0.68 21.69
C GLY A 84 -10.71 0.24 20.83
N PHE A 85 -10.41 -1.06 20.80
CA PHE A 85 -9.43 -1.68 19.92
C PHE A 85 -10.12 -2.52 18.82
N PRO A 86 -9.65 -2.48 17.55
CA PRO A 86 -8.57 -1.63 17.05
C PRO A 86 -8.95 -0.14 17.06
N PRO A 87 -7.97 0.77 17.25
CA PRO A 87 -8.23 2.20 17.14
C PRO A 87 -8.56 2.60 15.70
N GLU A 88 -9.17 3.78 15.54
CA GLU A 88 -9.25 4.47 14.26
C GLU A 88 -7.86 4.57 13.61
N PRO A 89 -7.73 4.59 12.27
CA PRO A 89 -8.80 4.57 11.25
C PRO A 89 -9.26 3.16 10.82
N TYR A 90 -9.08 2.13 11.66
CA TYR A 90 -9.69 0.82 11.40
C TYR A 90 -11.23 0.94 11.36
N PRO A 91 -11.98 0.26 10.45
CA PRO A 91 -11.57 -0.83 9.55
C PRO A 91 -10.92 -0.41 8.23
N ALA A 92 -11.07 0.85 7.82
CA ALA A 92 -10.52 1.36 6.58
C ALA A 92 -10.37 2.88 6.62
N ALA A 93 -9.32 3.38 5.97
CA ALA A 93 -9.13 4.81 5.74
C ALA A 93 -9.41 5.16 4.27
N THR A 94 -9.94 6.35 4.01
CA THR A 94 -10.07 6.88 2.64
C THR A 94 -9.10 8.04 2.45
N VAL A 95 -8.16 7.87 1.51
CA VAL A 95 -7.15 8.86 1.16
C VAL A 95 -7.25 9.12 -0.34
N ASP A 96 -7.40 10.38 -0.75
CA ASP A 96 -7.56 10.78 -2.16
C ASP A 96 -8.67 10.02 -2.92
N GLY A 97 -9.79 9.75 -2.24
CA GLY A 97 -10.93 9.01 -2.82
C GLY A 97 -10.70 7.51 -3.00
N LYS A 98 -9.57 6.98 -2.52
CA LYS A 98 -9.26 5.54 -2.51
C LYS A 98 -9.38 4.99 -1.09
N THR A 99 -10.09 3.87 -0.95
CA THR A 99 -10.26 3.19 0.34
C THR A 99 -9.15 2.16 0.55
N TYR A 100 -8.56 2.19 1.74
CA TYR A 100 -7.47 1.31 2.19
C TYR A 100 -7.99 0.45 3.35
N PRO A 101 -8.51 -0.76 3.07
CA PRO A 101 -9.01 -1.62 4.12
C PRO A 101 -7.84 -2.23 4.92
N MET A 102 -8.09 -2.46 6.20
CA MET A 102 -7.07 -2.85 7.16
C MET A 102 -7.42 -4.18 7.82
N VAL A 103 -6.39 -4.95 8.17
CA VAL A 103 -6.51 -6.15 8.99
C VAL A 103 -5.57 -6.02 10.17
N VAL A 104 -6.10 -6.10 11.39
CA VAL A 104 -5.32 -6.00 12.63
C VAL A 104 -5.36 -7.35 13.33
N LYS A 105 -4.19 -7.96 13.49
CA LYS A 105 -4.03 -9.22 14.21
C LYS A 105 -3.30 -8.97 15.52
N VAL A 106 -3.83 -9.52 16.60
CA VAL A 106 -3.17 -9.58 17.91
C VAL A 106 -2.79 -11.02 18.18
N SER A 107 -1.56 -11.24 18.63
CA SER A 107 -1.08 -12.54 19.07
C SER A 107 -0.34 -12.41 20.40
N PRO A 108 -0.77 -13.11 21.47
CA PRO A 108 0.01 -13.17 22.70
C PRO A 108 1.32 -13.92 22.43
N VAL A 109 2.45 -13.32 22.82
CA VAL A 109 3.78 -13.93 22.72
C VAL A 109 4.19 -14.51 24.09
N SER A 110 3.84 -13.82 25.17
CA SER A 110 3.93 -14.28 26.56
C SER A 110 2.95 -13.48 27.44
N ASP A 111 2.89 -13.78 28.74
CA ASP A 111 2.02 -13.07 29.70
C ASP A 111 2.28 -11.55 29.77
N GLN A 112 3.48 -11.10 29.36
CA GLN A 112 3.89 -9.69 29.38
C GLN A 112 4.27 -9.17 27.99
N LEU A 113 3.92 -9.88 26.92
CA LEU A 113 4.27 -9.46 25.58
C LEU A 113 3.19 -9.86 24.58
N LYS A 114 2.66 -8.86 23.88
CA LYS A 114 1.70 -9.03 22.80
C LYS A 114 2.33 -8.54 21.50
N SER A 115 2.06 -9.23 20.40
CA SER A 115 2.37 -8.73 19.07
C SER A 115 1.11 -8.22 18.39
N ILE A 116 1.22 -7.04 17.78
CA ILE A 116 0.15 -6.45 16.97
C ILE A 116 0.69 -6.33 15.55
N THR A 117 -0.01 -6.95 14.60
CA THR A 117 0.29 -6.91 13.18
C THR A 117 -0.82 -6.16 12.47
N VAL A 118 -0.49 -5.10 11.75
CA VAL A 118 -1.43 -4.34 10.92
C VAL A 118 -1.10 -4.57 9.46
N GLN A 119 -2.08 -4.98 8.68
CA GLN A 119 -1.98 -5.14 7.24
C GLN A 119 -2.87 -4.12 6.57
N VAL A 120 -2.30 -3.26 5.72
CA VAL A 120 -3.05 -2.25 4.97
C VAL A 120 -3.02 -2.61 3.50
N TYR A 121 -4.19 -2.83 2.91
CA TYR A 121 -4.33 -3.20 1.51
C TYR A 121 -4.45 -1.96 0.64
N TYR A 122 -3.67 -1.90 -0.44
CA TYR A 122 -3.58 -0.72 -1.30
C TYR A 122 -3.79 -0.99 -2.78
N ASP A 123 -3.82 -2.24 -3.26
CA ASP A 123 -4.13 -2.52 -4.68
C ASP A 123 -4.45 -4.00 -4.97
N GLY A 124 -5.72 -4.37 -5.17
CA GLY A 124 -6.13 -5.66 -5.72
C GLY A 124 -5.60 -6.93 -5.04
N GLY A 125 -5.08 -6.83 -3.80
CA GLY A 125 -4.38 -7.91 -3.09
C GLY A 125 -3.00 -7.53 -2.56
N SER A 126 -2.40 -6.46 -3.09
CA SER A 126 -1.18 -5.84 -2.56
C SER A 126 -1.44 -5.23 -1.19
N LYS A 127 -0.52 -5.48 -0.25
CA LYS A 127 -0.61 -5.01 1.12
C LYS A 127 0.76 -4.62 1.69
N VAL A 128 0.75 -3.65 2.58
CA VAL A 128 1.85 -3.39 3.52
C VAL A 128 1.54 -4.14 4.80
N THR A 129 2.53 -4.79 5.40
CA THR A 129 2.40 -5.44 6.72
C THR A 129 3.39 -4.80 7.67
N LEU A 130 2.89 -4.27 8.77
CA LEU A 130 3.67 -3.72 9.86
C LEU A 130 3.40 -4.53 11.12
N GLN A 131 4.42 -4.66 11.96
CA GLN A 131 4.31 -5.40 13.21
C GLN A 131 4.99 -4.62 14.31
N THR A 132 4.39 -4.69 15.49
CA THR A 132 4.95 -4.16 16.71
C THR A 132 4.81 -5.16 17.85
N LEU A 133 5.62 -4.94 18.88
CA LEU A 133 5.50 -5.62 20.16
C LEU A 133 5.05 -4.60 21.20
N LEU A 134 4.12 -5.04 22.04
CA LEU A 134 3.57 -4.27 23.15
C LEU A 134 3.86 -5.02 24.44
N LYS A 135 4.42 -4.29 25.40
CA LYS A 135 4.71 -4.74 26.76
C LYS A 135 3.94 -3.87 27.77
N PRO A 136 3.68 -4.37 28.99
CA PRO A 136 3.09 -3.59 30.08
C PRO A 136 3.83 -2.27 30.34
#